data_AF-A0A7C5CNS5-F1
#
_entry.id   AF-A0A7C5CNS5-F1
#
_cell.length_a   1.000
_cell.length_b   1.000
_cell.length_c   1.000
_cell.angle_alpha   90.00
_cell.angle_beta   90.00
_cell.angle_gamma   90.00
#
_symmetry.space_group_name_H-M   'P 1'
#
loop_
_entity.id
_entity.type
_entity.pdbx_description
1 polymer ?
#
loop_
_entity_poly.entity_id
_entity_poly.type
_entity_poly.pdbx_seq_one_letter_code
_entity_poly.pdbx_strand_id
1 'polypeptide(L)'
;MRKKSLPLNCQAQAPSELSSKTLGQLLAEVLQHYAYAAYPVGGSECAQASREAVLTLANHFADCDTVLELRPRQRPILKNAIQWYYTDYQPNPLLASWLLQQFS
;
A
#
# COMPACT_ATOMS: atom_id res chain seq x y z
N MET A 1 22.77 8.99 -6.80
CA MET A 1 21.51 9.53 -7.38
C MET A 1 20.41 9.48 -6.33
N ARG A 2 19.85 10.62 -5.88
CA ARG A 2 18.70 10.60 -4.97
C ARG A 2 17.48 10.13 -5.78
N LYS A 3 16.92 8.96 -5.46
CA LYS A 3 15.60 8.57 -6.00
C LYS A 3 14.62 9.68 -5.59
N LYS A 4 14.00 10.34 -6.57
CA LYS A 4 13.01 11.39 -6.32
C LYS A 4 11.76 10.76 -5.68
N SER A 5 10.98 11.57 -4.96
CA SER A 5 9.65 11.16 -4.52
C SER A 5 8.80 10.79 -5.73
N LEU A 6 7.84 9.88 -5.53
CA LEU A 6 6.93 9.44 -6.57
C LEU A 6 5.53 9.97 -6.25
N PRO A 7 4.98 10.89 -7.06
CA PRO A 7 3.59 11.29 -6.91
C PRO A 7 2.67 10.12 -7.27
N LEU A 8 1.75 9.78 -6.36
CA LEU A 8 0.67 8.83 -6.62
C LEU A 8 -0.67 9.54 -6.57
N ASN A 9 -1.47 9.44 -7.63
CA ASN A 9 -2.84 9.97 -7.64
C ASN A 9 -3.78 9.01 -6.89
N CYS A 10 -4.15 9.35 -5.67
CA CYS A 10 -4.98 8.51 -4.81
C CYS A 10 -6.40 8.31 -5.34
N GLN A 11 -6.90 9.23 -6.17
CA GLN A 11 -8.21 9.13 -6.82
C GLN A 11 -8.18 8.34 -8.13
N ALA A 12 -7.01 7.82 -8.55
CA ALA A 12 -6.93 6.99 -9.74
C ALA A 12 -7.86 5.77 -9.58
N GLN A 13 -8.79 5.63 -10.52
CA GLN A 13 -9.78 4.56 -10.48
C GLN A 13 -9.16 3.27 -11.03
N ALA A 14 -9.30 2.17 -10.30
CA ALA A 14 -9.03 0.86 -10.86
C ALA A 14 -10.01 0.57 -12.02
N PRO A 15 -9.63 -0.28 -13.00
CA PRO A 15 -10.59 -0.76 -13.98
C PRO A 15 -11.83 -1.29 -13.27
N SER A 16 -13.02 -0.87 -13.69
CA SER A 16 -14.29 -1.17 -13.00
C SER A 16 -14.58 -2.66 -12.93
N GLU A 17 -14.05 -3.44 -13.86
CA GLU A 17 -14.11 -4.90 -13.87
C GLU A 17 -13.28 -5.55 -12.76
N LEU A 18 -12.28 -4.85 -12.22
CA LEU A 18 -11.37 -5.33 -11.19
C LEU A 18 -11.74 -4.83 -9.79
N SER A 19 -12.17 -3.57 -9.67
CA SER A 19 -12.58 -2.98 -8.38
C SER A 19 -13.33 -1.67 -8.58
N SER A 20 -14.26 -1.37 -7.66
CA SER A 20 -14.90 -0.05 -7.54
C SER A 20 -14.10 0.93 -6.66
N LYS A 21 -13.01 0.47 -6.03
CA LYS A 21 -12.19 1.28 -5.11
C LYS A 21 -11.18 2.15 -5.87
N THR A 22 -10.84 3.29 -5.29
CA THR A 22 -9.75 4.15 -5.77
C THR A 22 -8.39 3.55 -5.39
N LEU A 23 -7.31 4.07 -5.99
CA LEU A 23 -5.94 3.69 -5.65
C LEU A 23 -5.65 3.86 -4.16
N GLY A 24 -6.04 5.00 -3.57
CA GLY A 24 -5.85 5.27 -2.14
C GLY A 24 -6.54 4.25 -1.27
N GLN A 25 -7.81 3.93 -1.57
CA GLN A 25 -8.59 2.93 -0.83
C GLN A 25 -7.96 1.53 -0.92
N LEU A 26 -7.52 1.13 -2.12
CA LEU A 26 -6.86 -0.15 -2.33
C LEU A 26 -5.53 -0.25 -1.56
N LEU A 27 -4.70 0.79 -1.61
CA LEU A 27 -3.42 0.79 -0.90
C LEU A 27 -3.60 0.86 0.62
N ALA A 28 -4.60 1.60 1.11
CA ALA A 28 -4.92 1.65 2.52
C ALA A 28 -5.31 0.26 3.06
N GLU A 29 -6.22 -0.43 2.38
CA GLU A 29 -6.65 -1.79 2.73
C GLU A 29 -5.46 -2.76 2.73
N VAL A 30 -4.69 -2.80 1.64
CA VAL A 30 -3.51 -3.66 1.50
C VAL A 30 -2.53 -3.44 2.66
N LEU A 31 -2.22 -2.19 2.99
CA LEU A 31 -1.27 -1.85 4.06
C LEU A 31 -1.81 -2.19 5.44
N GLN A 32 -3.10 -2.01 5.71
CA GLN A 32 -3.71 -2.39 6.99
C GLN A 32 -3.58 -3.89 7.24
N HIS A 33 -3.96 -4.71 6.25
CA HIS A 33 -3.83 -6.16 6.36
C HIS A 33 -2.37 -6.60 6.47
N TYR A 34 -1.49 -6.00 5.68
CA TYR A 34 -0.06 -6.30 5.74
C TYR A 34 0.55 -5.95 7.11
N ALA A 35 0.20 -4.79 7.69
CA ALA A 35 0.68 -4.41 9.01
C ALA A 35 0.26 -5.41 10.09
N TYR A 36 -0.98 -5.90 10.01
CA TYR A 36 -1.51 -6.87 10.97
C TYR A 36 -0.89 -8.26 10.83
N ALA A 37 -0.60 -8.70 9.61
CA ALA A 37 0.03 -9.98 9.35
C ALA A 37 1.55 -9.98 9.64
N ALA A 38 2.27 -8.96 9.16
CA ALA A 38 3.73 -8.90 9.27
C ALA A 38 4.21 -8.48 10.67
N TYR A 39 3.41 -7.70 11.40
CA TYR A 39 3.78 -7.14 12.70
C TYR A 39 2.65 -7.34 13.73
N PRO A 40 2.40 -8.56 14.21
CA PRO A 40 1.32 -8.83 15.16
C PRO A 40 1.49 -8.10 16.50
N VAL A 41 0.39 -7.90 17.22
CA VAL A 41 0.38 -7.28 18.56
C VAL A 41 1.16 -8.15 19.54
N GLY A 42 1.91 -7.54 20.46
CA GLY A 42 2.71 -8.25 21.46
C GLY A 42 4.10 -8.69 20.95
N GLY A 43 4.48 -8.33 19.73
CA GLY A 43 5.86 -8.42 19.25
C GLY A 43 6.80 -7.43 19.95
N SER A 44 8.08 -7.42 19.55
CA SER A 44 9.08 -6.48 20.08
C SER A 44 8.70 -5.01 19.84
N GLU A 45 9.29 -4.10 20.62
CA GLU A 45 9.09 -2.65 20.44
C GLU A 45 9.40 -2.19 19.01
N CYS A 46 10.47 -2.72 18.40
CA CYS A 46 10.81 -2.43 17.00
C CYS A 46 9.74 -2.91 16.01
N ALA A 47 9.11 -4.06 16.28
CA ALA A 47 8.02 -4.57 15.46
C ALA A 47 6.76 -3.70 15.62
N GLN A 48 6.45 -3.23 16.83
CA GLN A 48 5.33 -2.32 17.06
C GLN A 48 5.55 -0.94 16.40
N ALA A 49 6.76 -0.39 16.47
CA ALA A 49 7.09 0.84 15.76
C ALA A 49 6.94 0.68 14.23
N SER A 50 7.32 -0.48 13.69
CA SER A 50 7.12 -0.79 12.26
C SER A 50 5.64 -0.91 11.90
N ARG A 51 4.84 -1.57 12.76
CA ARG A 51 3.38 -1.68 12.63
C ARG A 51 2.73 -0.30 12.56
N GLU A 52 3.05 0.57 13.52
CA GLU A 52 2.51 1.93 13.59
C GLU A 52 2.90 2.76 12.37
N ALA A 53 4.14 2.66 11.89
CA ALA A 53 4.58 3.37 10.69
C ALA A 53 3.81 2.92 9.43
N VAL A 54 3.54 1.62 9.27
CA VAL A 54 2.76 1.09 8.14
C VAL A 54 1.29 1.51 8.25
N LEU A 55 0.70 1.43 9.45
CA LEU A 55 -0.70 1.86 9.66
C LEU A 55 -0.87 3.37 9.45
N THR A 56 0.10 4.18 9.86
CA THR A 56 0.09 5.62 9.59
C THR A 56 0.11 5.89 8.08
N LEU A 57 0.93 5.15 7.33
CA LEU A 57 0.94 5.25 5.87
C LEU A 57 -0.40 4.81 5.25
N ALA A 58 -1.03 3.76 5.80
CA ALA A 58 -2.33 3.30 5.34
C ALA A 58 -3.42 4.37 5.55
N ASN A 59 -3.43 5.02 6.73
CA ASN A 59 -4.36 6.11 7.02
C ASN A 59 -4.14 7.30 6.08
N HIS A 60 -2.89 7.66 5.79
CA HIS A 60 -2.62 8.70 4.81
C HIS A 60 -3.19 8.37 3.43
N PHE A 61 -3.19 7.12 2.99
CA PHE A 61 -3.82 6.72 1.72
C PHE A 61 -5.35 6.70 1.80
N ALA A 62 -5.92 6.32 2.95
CA ALA A 62 -7.37 6.32 3.16
C ALA A 62 -7.95 7.73 3.10
N ASP A 63 -7.24 8.70 3.68
CA ASP A 63 -7.63 10.11 3.74
C ASP A 63 -7.11 10.94 2.55
N CYS A 64 -6.45 10.30 1.57
CA CYS A 64 -5.85 11.00 0.44
C CYS A 64 -6.87 11.27 -0.67
N ASP A 65 -7.31 12.52 -0.76
CA ASP A 65 -8.19 12.99 -1.84
C ASP A 65 -7.45 13.51 -3.08
N THR A 66 -6.12 13.52 -3.09
CA THR A 66 -5.35 14.11 -4.20
C THR A 66 -4.11 13.27 -4.54
N VAL A 67 -2.92 13.87 -4.46
CA VAL A 67 -1.64 13.25 -4.77
C VAL A 67 -0.87 13.04 -3.47
N LEU A 68 -0.42 11.81 -3.25
CA LEU A 68 0.48 11.48 -2.15
C LEU A 68 1.90 11.32 -2.68
N GLU A 69 2.82 12.14 -2.15
CA GLU A 69 4.25 12.09 -2.47
C GLU A 69 4.93 10.95 -1.72
N LEU A 70 5.17 9.86 -2.43
CA LEU A 70 5.74 8.66 -1.85
C LEU A 70 7.26 8.77 -1.75
N ARG A 71 7.80 8.56 -0.55
CA ARG A 71 9.24 8.56 -0.32
C ARG A 71 9.87 7.30 -0.91
N PRO A 72 11.11 7.36 -1.43
CA PRO A 72 11.78 6.20 -2.01
C PRO A 72 11.85 4.97 -1.11
N ARG A 73 11.94 5.17 0.21
CA ARG A 73 12.00 4.09 1.21
C ARG A 73 10.66 3.39 1.44
N GLN A 74 9.54 4.03 1.10
CA GLN A 74 8.20 3.44 1.25
C GLN A 74 7.82 2.55 0.06
N ARG A 75 8.42 2.77 -1.12
CA ARG A 75 8.13 2.00 -2.35
C ARG A 75 8.31 0.48 -2.17
N PRO A 76 9.41 -0.04 -1.59
CA PRO A 76 9.57 -1.49 -1.41
C PRO A 76 8.51 -2.10 -0.49
N ILE A 77 8.16 -1.40 0.61
CA ILE A 77 7.12 -1.86 1.55
C ILE A 77 5.78 -1.99 0.83
N LEU A 78 5.39 -0.99 0.04
CA LEU A 78 4.14 -1.03 -0.74
C LEU A 78 4.15 -2.17 -1.76
N LYS A 79 5.23 -2.34 -2.52
CA LYS A 79 5.32 -3.43 -3.50
C LYS A 79 5.20 -4.81 -2.84
N ASN A 80 5.88 -5.02 -1.71
CA ASN A 80 5.81 -6.27 -0.97
C ASN A 80 4.41 -6.50 -0.39
N ALA A 81 3.78 -5.45 0.16
CA ALA A 81 2.42 -5.55 0.68
C ALA A 81 1.41 -5.89 -0.41
N ILE A 82 1.49 -5.26 -1.59
CA ILE A 82 0.64 -5.56 -2.76
C ILE A 82 0.84 -7.00 -3.21
N GLN A 83 2.10 -7.44 -3.35
CA GLN A 83 2.42 -8.80 -3.77
C GLN A 83 1.87 -9.84 -2.80
N TRP A 84 2.14 -9.69 -1.50
CA TRP A 84 1.62 -10.59 -0.47
C TRP A 84 0.09 -10.60 -0.45
N TYR A 85 -0.54 -9.41 -0.45
CA TYR A 85 -2.00 -9.31 -0.35
C TYR A 85 -2.70 -10.01 -1.50
N TYR A 86 -2.24 -9.81 -2.74
CA TYR A 86 -2.89 -10.36 -3.93
C TYR A 86 -2.32 -11.69 -4.44
N THR A 87 -1.39 -12.29 -3.70
CA THR A 87 -0.88 -13.65 -3.96
C THR A 87 -1.30 -14.61 -2.86
N ASP A 88 -1.14 -14.22 -1.60
CA ASP A 88 -1.29 -15.12 -0.45
C ASP A 88 -2.60 -14.90 0.32
N TYR A 89 -3.08 -13.65 0.41
CA TYR A 89 -4.25 -13.31 1.26
C TYR A 89 -5.58 -13.31 0.48
N GLN A 90 -5.67 -12.52 -0.59
CA GLN A 90 -6.84 -12.39 -1.44
C GLN A 90 -6.40 -12.40 -2.91
N PRO A 91 -6.19 -13.59 -3.51
CA PRO A 91 -5.60 -13.70 -4.84
C PRO A 91 -6.34 -12.88 -5.91
N ASN A 92 -5.65 -11.90 -6.50
CA ASN A 92 -6.14 -11.12 -7.64
C ASN A 92 -4.95 -10.58 -8.46
N PRO A 93 -4.37 -11.40 -9.36
CA PRO A 93 -3.14 -11.05 -10.08
C PRO A 93 -3.31 -9.87 -11.05
N LEU A 94 -4.52 -9.64 -11.57
CA LEU A 94 -4.81 -8.51 -12.46
C LEU A 94 -4.76 -7.20 -11.69
N LEU A 95 -5.42 -7.14 -10.53
CA LEU A 95 -5.41 -5.95 -9.67
C LEU A 95 -4.01 -5.69 -9.10
N ALA A 96 -3.27 -6.74 -8.73
CA ALA A 96 -1.88 -6.63 -8.32
C ALA A 96 -1.01 -5.99 -9.40
N SER A 97 -1.15 -6.45 -10.65
CA SER A 97 -0.39 -5.93 -11.79
C SER A 97 -0.69 -4.46 -12.04
N TRP A 98 -1.97 -4.07 -12.03
CA TRP A 98 -2.39 -2.68 -12.18
C TRP A 98 -1.84 -1.77 -11.08
N LEU A 99 -1.87 -2.22 -9.81
CA LEU A 99 -1.29 -1.48 -8.68
C LEU A 99 0.22 -1.33 -8.83
N LEU A 100 0.94 -2.39 -9.18
CA LEU A 100 2.40 -2.37 -9.32
C LEU A 100 2.87 -1.46 -10.47
N GLN A 101 2.07 -1.32 -11.54
CA GLN A 101 2.35 -0.40 -12.64
C GLN A 101 2.42 1.07 -12.19
N GLN A 102 1.67 1.47 -11.15
CA GLN A 102 1.69 2.83 -10.59
C GLN A 102 3.07 3.21 -10.01
N PHE A 103 3.95 2.23 -9.79
CA PHE A 103 5.28 2.41 -9.21
C PHE A 103 6.42 2.26 -10.22
N SER A 104 6.12 2.20 -11.51
CA SER A 104 7.12 2.09 -12.59
C SER A 104 7.88 3.40 -12.77
#